data_AF-A0A2M9EZF0-F1
#
_entry.id   AF-A0A2M9EZF0-F1
#
_cell.length_a   1.000
_cell.length_b   1.000
_cell.length_c   1.000
_cell.angle_alpha   90.00
_cell.angle_beta   90.00
_cell.angle_gamma   90.00
#
_symmetry.space_group_name_H-M   'P 1'
#
loop_
_entity.id
_entity.type
_entity.pdbx_description
1 polymer ?
#
loop_
_entity_poly.entity_id
_entity_poly.type
_entity_poly.pdbx_seq_one_letter_code
_entity_poly.pdbx_strand_id
1 'polypeptide(L)'
;MRRAFTSLFDAIDSFLLQLVIVPLVTIGLGLAAALVTKRLFMAPVVTLLANLAYEALYMNAYYGEVTFSFSSWVIVLPVASLLLAWLVRAMVKNEKTFQRTATYKK
;
A
#
# COMPACT_ATOMS: atom_id res chain seq x y z
N MET A 1 -35.85 -4.40 -14.78
CA MET A 1 -34.64 -3.77 -15.36
C MET A 1 -33.93 -2.73 -14.48
N ARG A 2 -34.46 -2.29 -13.32
CA ARG A 2 -33.79 -1.30 -12.45
C ARG A 2 -32.76 -1.86 -11.45
N ARG A 3 -32.78 -3.17 -11.16
CA ARG A 3 -31.88 -3.81 -10.16
C ARG A 3 -30.45 -4.04 -10.65
N ALA A 4 -30.24 -4.22 -11.95
CA ALA A 4 -28.91 -4.49 -12.52
C ALA A 4 -28.00 -3.25 -12.52
N PHE A 5 -28.60 -2.05 -12.55
CA PHE A 5 -27.87 -0.79 -12.60
C PHE A 5 -27.29 -0.43 -11.22
N THR A 6 -28.05 -0.65 -10.14
CA THR A 6 -27.56 -0.51 -8.76
C THR A 6 -26.41 -1.47 -8.44
N SER A 7 -26.51 -2.74 -8.83
CA SER A 7 -25.42 -3.71 -8.62
C SER A 7 -24.14 -3.39 -9.40
N LEU A 8 -24.24 -2.71 -10.55
CA LEU A 8 -23.08 -2.29 -11.32
C LEU A 8 -22.31 -1.16 -10.62
N PHE A 9 -23.03 -0.17 -10.07
CA PHE A 9 -22.41 0.90 -9.31
C PHE A 9 -21.76 0.40 -8.02
N ASP A 10 -22.42 -0.51 -7.30
CA ASP A 10 -21.86 -1.12 -6.09
C ASP A 10 -20.59 -1.94 -6.40
N ALA A 11 -20.56 -2.62 -7.55
CA ALA A 11 -19.39 -3.36 -8.02
C ALA A 11 -18.24 -2.42 -8.45
N ILE A 12 -18.56 -1.31 -9.13
CA ILE A 12 -17.57 -0.29 -9.50
C ILE A 12 -16.99 0.38 -8.25
N ASP A 13 -17.81 0.66 -7.25
CA ASP A 13 -17.38 1.25 -5.98
C ASP A 13 -16.42 0.31 -5.23
N SER A 14 -16.76 -0.98 -5.11
CA SER A 14 -15.86 -1.99 -4.54
C SER A 14 -14.55 -2.13 -5.34
N PHE A 15 -14.61 -2.06 -6.68
CA PHE A 15 -13.41 -2.15 -7.51
C PHE A 15 -12.49 -0.93 -7.34
N LEU A 16 -13.04 0.28 -7.32
CA LEU A 16 -12.27 1.51 -7.08
C LEU A 16 -11.63 1.52 -5.71
N LEU A 17 -12.36 1.05 -4.69
CA LEU A 17 -11.87 0.96 -3.34
C LEU A 17 -10.70 -0.04 -3.24
N GLN A 18 -10.82 -1.19 -3.90
CA GLN A 18 -9.78 -2.23 -3.90
C GLN A 18 -8.55 -1.89 -4.76
N LEU A 19 -8.72 -1.18 -5.89
CA LEU A 19 -7.62 -0.90 -6.82
C LEU A 19 -6.90 0.42 -6.53
N VAL A 20 -7.60 1.40 -5.96
CA VAL A 20 -7.06 2.76 -5.79
C VAL A 20 -6.94 3.11 -4.31
N ILE A 21 -8.02 3.04 -3.55
CA ILE A 21 -8.04 3.58 -2.18
C ILE A 21 -7.19 2.69 -1.24
N VAL A 22 -7.46 1.38 -1.22
CA VAL A 22 -6.76 0.44 -0.34
C VAL A 22 -5.27 0.38 -0.64
N PRO A 23 -4.81 0.27 -1.90
CA PRO A 23 -3.38 0.26 -2.21
C PRO A 23 -2.71 1.59 -1.82
N LEU A 24 -3.35 2.72 -2.08
CA LEU A 24 -2.74 4.04 -1.81
C LEU A 24 -2.58 4.29 -0.30
N VAL A 25 -3.56 3.87 0.52
CA VAL A 25 -3.48 3.97 1.99
C VAL A 25 -2.47 2.97 2.54
N THR A 26 -2.55 1.69 2.16
CA THR A 26 -1.68 0.64 2.74
C THR A 26 -0.22 0.77 2.31
N ILE A 27 0.05 1.16 1.06
CA ILE A 27 1.42 1.45 0.57
C ILE A 27 1.92 2.77 1.14
N GLY A 28 1.07 3.81 1.19
CA GLY A 28 1.44 5.11 1.76
C GLY A 28 1.88 5.01 3.22
N LEU A 29 1.13 4.27 4.04
CA LEU A 29 1.50 3.98 5.42
C LEU A 29 2.80 3.17 5.53
N GLY A 30 3.00 2.18 4.65
CA GLY A 30 4.23 1.40 4.61
C GLY A 30 5.46 2.25 4.28
N LEU A 31 5.37 3.08 3.24
CA LEU A 31 6.43 4.03 2.86
C LEU A 31 6.72 5.02 4.00
N ALA A 32 5.69 5.61 4.62
CA ALA A 32 5.87 6.52 5.74
C ALA A 32 6.60 5.85 6.91
N ALA A 33 6.21 4.62 7.27
CA ALA A 33 6.88 3.85 8.31
C ALA A 33 8.35 3.54 7.96
N ALA A 34 8.64 3.18 6.70
CA ALA A 34 10.01 2.96 6.24
C ALA A 34 10.88 4.22 6.30
N LEU A 35 10.31 5.40 6.00
CA LEU A 35 11.00 6.67 6.09
C LEU A 35 11.31 7.05 7.55
N VAL A 36 10.33 6.91 8.45
CA VAL A 36 10.49 7.22 9.89
C VAL A 36 11.51 6.28 10.55
N THR A 37 11.37 4.99 10.32
CA THR A 37 12.25 3.97 10.91
C THR A 37 13.60 3.86 10.21
N LYS A 38 13.77 4.50 9.05
CA LYS A 38 14.92 4.38 8.15
C LYS A 38 15.23 2.93 7.73
N ARG A 39 14.24 2.04 7.82
CA ARG A 39 14.36 0.60 7.56
C ARG A 39 13.48 0.23 6.38
N LEU A 40 14.11 -0.18 5.27
CA LEU A 40 13.41 -0.48 4.02
C LEU A 40 12.38 -1.62 4.18
N PHE A 41 12.68 -2.62 5.03
CA PHE A 41 11.78 -3.74 5.28
C PHE A 41 10.50 -3.35 6.05
N MET A 42 10.44 -2.17 6.65
CA MET A 42 9.21 -1.73 7.31
C MET A 42 8.11 -1.37 6.31
N ALA A 43 8.45 -1.05 5.05
CA ALA A 43 7.45 -0.83 4.00
C ALA A 43 6.59 -2.07 3.72
N PRO A 44 7.15 -3.24 3.34
CA PRO A 44 6.35 -4.43 3.11
C PRO A 44 5.66 -4.93 4.39
N VAL A 45 6.31 -4.86 5.55
CA VAL A 45 5.72 -5.33 6.82
C VAL A 45 4.49 -4.51 7.19
N VAL A 46 4.59 -3.18 7.16
CA VAL A 46 3.47 -2.31 7.53
C VAL A 46 2.36 -2.36 6.48
N THR A 47 2.70 -2.42 5.18
CA THR A 47 1.70 -2.63 4.13
C THR A 47 0.97 -3.95 4.28
N LEU A 48 1.67 -5.04 4.64
CA LEU A 48 1.08 -6.36 4.87
C LEU A 48 0.12 -6.33 6.06
N LEU A 49 0.55 -5.77 7.19
CA LEU A 49 -0.29 -5.68 8.39
C LEU A 49 -1.52 -4.79 8.16
N ALA A 50 -1.34 -3.66 7.49
CA ALA A 50 -2.43 -2.75 7.15
C ALA A 50 -3.44 -3.41 6.19
N ASN A 51 -2.97 -4.16 5.19
CA ASN A 51 -3.87 -4.85 4.26
C ASN A 51 -4.61 -6.02 4.92
N LEU A 52 -3.95 -6.80 5.78
CA LEU A 52 -4.61 -7.85 6.56
C LEU A 52 -5.67 -7.28 7.50
N ALA A 53 -5.37 -6.19 8.20
CA ALA A 53 -6.32 -5.52 9.08
C ALA A 53 -7.53 -5.00 8.29
N TYR A 54 -7.29 -4.39 7.13
CA TYR A 54 -8.36 -3.94 6.24
C TYR A 54 -9.26 -5.10 5.78
N GLU A 55 -8.68 -6.19 5.26
CA GLU A 55 -9.47 -7.34 4.77
C GLU A 55 -10.27 -8.00 5.91
N ALA A 56 -9.67 -8.14 7.10
CA ALA A 56 -10.37 -8.69 8.27
C ALA A 56 -11.54 -7.80 8.72
N LEU A 57 -11.35 -6.48 8.78
CA LEU A 57 -12.40 -5.53 9.13
C LEU A 57 -13.51 -5.49 8.07
N TYR A 58 -13.12 -5.54 6.79
CA TYR A 58 -14.06 -5.56 5.67
C TYR A 58 -14.94 -6.81 5.71
N MET A 59 -14.35 -8.00 5.91
CA MET A 59 -15.12 -9.25 5.99
C MET A 59 -16.10 -9.25 7.17
N ASN A 60 -15.64 -8.80 8.35
CA ASN A 60 -16.50 -8.71 9.52
C ASN A 60 -17.65 -7.70 9.34
N ALA A 61 -17.39 -6.55 8.73
CA ALA A 61 -18.39 -5.50 8.54
C ALA A 61 -19.40 -5.82 7.43
N TYR A 62 -18.96 -6.47 6.35
CA TYR A 62 -19.78 -6.69 5.15
C TYR A 62 -20.48 -8.05 5.11
N TYR A 63 -19.81 -9.11 5.58
CA TYR A 63 -20.33 -10.48 5.49
C TYR A 63 -20.78 -11.04 6.84
N GLY A 64 -20.38 -10.43 7.96
CA GLY A 64 -20.73 -10.92 9.30
C GLY A 64 -20.16 -12.31 9.64
N GLU A 65 -19.30 -12.85 8.77
CA GLU A 65 -18.69 -14.16 8.91
C GLU A 65 -17.20 -14.03 9.23
N VAL A 66 -16.73 -14.84 10.19
CA VAL A 66 -15.31 -14.94 10.57
C VAL A 66 -14.62 -16.02 9.71
N THR A 67 -14.83 -15.98 8.39
CA THR A 67 -14.11 -16.85 7.46
C THR A 67 -12.89 -16.11 6.93
N PHE A 68 -11.70 -16.66 7.16
CA PHE A 68 -10.44 -16.12 6.67
C PHE A 68 -10.25 -16.42 5.18
N SER A 69 -10.89 -15.63 4.32
CA SER A 69 -10.63 -15.63 2.88
C SER A 69 -9.84 -14.39 2.50
N PHE A 70 -8.51 -14.54 2.47
CA PHE A 70 -7.60 -13.45 2.09
C PHE A 70 -7.44 -13.40 0.57
N SER A 71 -7.47 -12.19 0.02
CA SER A 71 -7.24 -11.99 -1.40
C SER A 71 -5.74 -12.04 -1.72
N SER A 72 -5.39 -12.30 -2.99
CA SER A 72 -4.00 -12.24 -3.45
C SER A 72 -3.34 -10.87 -3.26
N TRP A 73 -4.12 -9.81 -3.02
CA TRP A 73 -3.60 -8.46 -2.75
C TRP A 73 -2.77 -8.38 -1.47
N VAL A 74 -2.99 -9.28 -0.51
CA VAL A 74 -2.16 -9.40 0.70
C VAL A 74 -0.69 -9.67 0.37
N ILE A 75 -0.39 -10.32 -0.77
CA ILE A 75 0.98 -10.61 -1.21
C ILE A 75 1.48 -9.56 -2.22
N VAL A 76 0.61 -9.14 -3.15
CA VAL A 76 0.98 -8.21 -4.22
C VAL A 76 1.34 -6.82 -3.68
N LEU A 77 0.58 -6.29 -2.72
CA LEU A 77 0.80 -4.94 -2.18
C LEU A 77 2.12 -4.81 -1.40
N PRO A 78 2.51 -5.74 -0.51
CA PRO A 78 3.81 -5.69 0.15
C PRO A 78 5.00 -5.77 -0.82
N VAL A 79 4.90 -6.59 -1.87
CA VAL A 79 5.95 -6.67 -2.88
C VAL A 79 6.07 -5.34 -3.66
N ALA A 80 4.93 -4.76 -4.05
CA ALA A 80 4.92 -3.45 -4.70
C ALA A 80 5.47 -2.34 -3.79
N SER A 81 5.15 -2.36 -2.49
CA SER A 81 5.64 -1.35 -1.55
C SER A 81 7.14 -1.45 -1.32
N LEU A 82 7.72 -2.66 -1.35
CA LEU A 82 9.17 -2.85 -1.32
C LEU A 82 9.85 -2.23 -2.54
N LEU A 83 9.31 -2.44 -3.74
CA LEU A 83 9.85 -1.86 -4.98
C LEU A 83 9.80 -0.33 -4.95
N LEU A 84 8.68 0.25 -4.51
CA LEU A 84 8.52 1.69 -4.38
C LEU A 84 9.45 2.27 -3.33
N ALA A 85 9.56 1.63 -2.17
CA ALA A 85 10.48 2.06 -1.11
C ALA A 85 11.94 2.04 -1.59
N TRP A 86 12.31 1.05 -2.40
CA TRP A 86 13.65 0.95 -2.98
C TRP A 86 13.92 2.10 -3.96
N LEU A 87 12.98 2.39 -4.86
CA LEU A 87 13.06 3.52 -5.79
C LEU A 87 13.21 4.86 -5.06
N VAL A 88 12.34 5.12 -4.07
CA VAL A 88 12.39 6.35 -3.27
C VAL A 88 13.75 6.50 -2.57
N ARG A 89 14.24 5.42 -1.95
CA ARG A 89 15.54 5.45 -1.27
C ARG A 89 16.71 5.67 -2.23
N ALA A 90 16.66 5.08 -3.44
CA ALA A 90 17.67 5.28 -4.47
C ALA A 90 17.74 6.76 -4.90
N MET A 91 16.59 7.39 -5.13
CA MET A 91 16.52 8.82 -5.47
C MET A 91 17.09 9.71 -4.35
N VAL A 92 16.67 9.49 -3.10
CA VAL A 92 17.16 10.28 -1.95
C VAL A 92 18.66 10.10 -1.71
N LYS A 93 19.22 8.89 -1.93
CA LYS A 93 20.66 8.65 -1.80
C LYS A 93 21.46 9.41 -2.86
N ASN A 94 20.98 9.46 -4.09
CA ASN A 94 21.65 10.13 -5.20
C ASN A 94 21.74 11.64 -4.96
N GLU A 95 20.68 12.26 -4.43
CA GLU A 95 20.66 13.68 -4.09
C GLU A 95 21.72 14.05 -3.03
N LYS A 96 21.81 13.27 -1.95
CA LYS A 96 22.81 13.51 -0.88
C LYS A 96 24.25 13.35 -1.35
N THR A 97 24.48 12.44 -2.31
CA THR A 97 25.81 12.20 -2.88
C THR A 97 26.22 13.35 -3.79
N PHE A 98 25.30 13.88 -4.60
CA PHE A 98 25.54 15.04 -5.46
C PHE A 98 25.87 16.30 -4.67
N GLN A 99 25.13 16.60 -3.61
CA GLN A 99 25.37 17.77 -2.74
C GLN A 99 26.77 17.72 -2.09
N ARG A 100 27.20 16.53 -1.64
CA ARG A 100 28.55 16.35 -1.06
C ARG A 100 29.64 16.67 -2.07
N THR A 101 29.55 16.18 -3.30
CA THR A 101 30.55 16.44 -4.35
C THR A 101 30.60 17.92 -4.73
N ALA A 102 29.47 18.63 -4.70
CA ALA A 102 29.41 20.07 -4.98
C ALA A 102 30.05 20.92 -3.87
N THR A 103 29.92 20.53 -2.60
CA THR A 103 30.54 21.24 -1.46
C THR A 103 32.07 21.10 -1.47
N TYR A 104 32.63 19.94 -1.82
CA TYR A 104 34.08 19.73 -1.88
C TYR A 104 34.77 20.47 -3.04
N LYS A 105 34.00 21.05 -3.97
CA LYS A 105 34.52 21.77 -5.14
C LYS A 105 34.56 23.30 -4.96
N LYS A 106 34.17 23.81 -3.78
CA LYS A 106 34.33 25.22 -3.36
C LYS A 106 35.52 25.34 -2.42
#